data_AF-A0A7J3QEN2-F1
#
_entry.id   AF-A0A7J3QEN2-F1
#
_cell.length_a   1.000
_cell.length_b   1.000
_cell.length_c   1.000
_cell.angle_alpha   90.00
_cell.angle_beta   90.00
_cell.angle_gamma   90.00
#
_symmetry.space_group_name_H-M   'P 1'
#
loop_
_entity.id
_entity.type
_entity.pdbx_description
1 polymer ?
#
loop_
_entity_poly.entity_id
_entity_poly.type
_entity_poly.pdbx_seq_one_letter_code
_entity_poly.pdbx_strand_id
1 'polypeptide(L)'
;MVTCYKYIIKVGDKEIEIDEKVVKILNIYAKTEMDLEKLAEELKLDDWMEAYEFIKKVPAWIMWTPSLIWKKELERCNTTKETKVVKI
;
A
#
# COMPACT_ATOMS: atom_id res chain seq x y z
N MET A 1 18.41 -16.23 2.59
CA MET A 1 18.53 -14.82 2.14
C MET A 1 17.14 -14.22 2.23
N VAL A 2 16.88 -13.30 3.16
CA VAL A 2 15.57 -12.65 3.26
C VAL A 2 15.61 -11.44 2.33
N THR A 3 14.90 -11.50 1.22
CA THR A 3 14.80 -10.39 0.28
C THR A 3 13.69 -9.46 0.77
N CYS A 4 14.03 -8.22 1.08
CA CYS A 4 13.06 -7.22 1.50
C CYS A 4 12.60 -6.40 0.30
N TYR A 5 11.28 -6.26 0.14
CA TYR A 5 10.67 -5.54 -0.97
C TYR A 5 9.98 -4.30 -0.44
N LYS A 6 10.35 -3.14 -0.99
CA LYS A 6 9.66 -1.87 -0.75
C LYS A 6 8.78 -1.58 -1.95
N TYR A 7 7.47 -1.62 -1.77
CA TYR A 7 6.50 -1.37 -2.82
C TYR A 7 6.16 0.11 -2.87
N ILE A 8 6.37 0.73 -4.03
CA ILE A 8 5.98 2.10 -4.31
C ILE A 8 5.05 2.06 -5.51
N ILE A 9 3.86 2.62 -5.36
CA ILE A 9 2.87 2.68 -6.43
C ILE A 9 2.81 4.13 -6.91
N LYS A 10 3.02 4.32 -8.22
CA LYS A 10 2.91 5.65 -8.83
C LYS A 10 1.51 5.87 -9.39
N VAL A 11 0.85 6.94 -8.99
CA VAL A 11 -0.49 7.35 -9.46
C VAL A 11 -0.40 8.80 -9.89
N GLY A 12 -0.58 9.07 -11.19
CA GLY A 12 -0.32 10.40 -11.75
C GLY A 12 1.11 10.86 -11.44
N ASP A 13 1.22 11.98 -10.73
CA ASP A 13 2.48 12.57 -10.27
C ASP A 13 2.84 12.20 -8.81
N LYS A 14 1.98 11.43 -8.13
CA LYS A 14 2.18 11.01 -6.74
C LYS A 14 2.83 9.61 -6.66
N GLU A 15 3.78 9.46 -5.75
CA GLU A 15 4.35 8.16 -5.38
C GLU A 15 3.86 7.80 -3.96
N ILE A 16 3.13 6.68 -3.85
CA ILE A 16 2.63 6.16 -2.58
C ILE A 16 3.46 4.94 -2.18
N GLU A 17 4.14 5.04 -1.04
CA GLU A 17 4.82 3.91 -0.42
C GLU A 17 3.80 3.05 0.34
N ILE A 18 3.84 1.73 0.13
CA ILE A 18 3.00 0.77 0.86
C ILE A 18 3.58 0.52 2.26
N ASP A 19 3.27 1.42 3.18
CA ASP A 19 3.61 1.31 4.60
C ASP A 19 2.49 0.65 5.43
N GLU A 20 2.69 0.53 6.75
CA GLU A 20 1.66 0.01 7.66
C GLU A 20 0.33 0.75 7.56
N LYS A 21 0.37 2.08 7.39
CA LYS A 21 -0.83 2.93 7.37
C LYS A 21 -1.61 2.72 6.08
N VAL A 22 -0.93 2.68 4.94
CA VAL A 22 -1.53 2.41 3.64
C VAL A 22 -2.13 1.00 3.60
N VAL A 23 -1.43 -0.02 4.12
CA VAL A 23 -2.00 -1.38 4.22
C VAL A 23 -3.21 -1.41 5.15
N LYS A 24 -3.21 -0.63 6.24
CA LYS A 24 -4.37 -0.53 7.13
C LYS A 24 -5.58 0.08 6.40
N ILE A 25 -5.39 1.15 5.63
CA ILE A 25 -6.45 1.75 4.81
C ILE A 25 -6.96 0.74 3.78
N LEU A 26 -6.06 0.05 3.09
CA LEU A 26 -6.39 -0.99 2.12
C LEU A 26 -7.15 -2.17 2.73
N ASN A 27 -6.78 -2.59 3.96
CA ASN A 27 -7.50 -3.62 4.69
C ASN A 27 -8.93 -3.18 5.02
N ILE A 28 -9.13 -1.92 5.39
CA ILE A 28 -10.47 -1.36 5.66
C ILE A 28 -11.26 -1.35 4.36
N TYR A 29 -10.68 -0.81 3.28
CA TYR A 29 -11.31 -0.78 1.96
C TYR A 29 -11.74 -2.18 1.49
N ALA A 30 -10.88 -3.19 1.63
CA ALA A 30 -11.20 -4.55 1.21
C ALA A 30 -12.24 -5.28 2.08
N LYS A 31 -12.46 -4.83 3.33
CA LYS A 31 -13.32 -5.52 4.32
C LYS A 31 -14.61 -4.77 4.63
N THR A 32 -14.78 -3.57 4.11
CA THR A 32 -15.92 -2.69 4.38
C THR A 32 -16.48 -2.14 3.07
N GLU A 33 -17.65 -1.51 3.11
CA GLU A 33 -18.27 -0.84 1.96
C GLU A 33 -17.67 0.57 1.71
N MET A 34 -16.37 0.76 1.97
CA MET A 34 -15.70 2.03 1.72
C MET A 34 -15.65 2.30 0.21
N ASP A 35 -16.07 3.50 -0.19
CA ASP A 35 -16.05 3.92 -1.59
C ASP A 35 -14.69 4.51 -2.01
N LEU A 36 -14.54 4.75 -3.32
CA LEU A 36 -13.31 5.27 -3.91
C LEU A 36 -13.05 6.73 -3.52
N GLU A 37 -14.09 7.52 -3.26
CA GLU A 37 -13.95 8.90 -2.77
C GLU A 37 -13.32 8.91 -1.38
N LYS A 38 -13.84 8.10 -0.44
CA LYS A 38 -13.28 7.99 0.90
C LYS A 38 -11.87 7.41 0.87
N LEU A 39 -11.61 6.43 0.00
CA LEU A 39 -10.27 5.90 -0.20
C LEU A 39 -9.29 6.98 -0.69
N ALA A 40 -9.71 7.83 -1.63
CA ALA A 40 -8.90 8.94 -2.12
C ALA A 40 -8.57 9.93 -0.99
N GLU A 41 -9.54 10.29 -0.15
CA GLU A 41 -9.32 11.16 1.01
C GLU A 41 -8.29 10.57 1.98
N GLU A 42 -8.42 9.30 2.35
CA GLU A 42 -7.53 8.62 3.29
C GLU A 42 -6.10 8.49 2.73
N LEU A 43 -5.96 8.27 1.42
CA LEU A 43 -4.66 8.18 0.73
C LEU A 43 -4.11 9.55 0.28
N LYS A 44 -4.84 10.65 0.52
CA LYS A 44 -4.50 12.02 0.05
C LYS A 44 -4.32 12.11 -1.47
N LEU A 45 -5.14 11.36 -2.20
CA LEU A 45 -5.26 11.43 -3.64
C LEU A 45 -6.22 12.57 -4.02
N ASP A 46 -6.08 13.09 -5.24
CA ASP A 46 -6.82 14.29 -5.66
C ASP A 46 -8.28 13.99 -6.04
N ASP A 47 -8.56 12.77 -6.49
CA ASP A 47 -9.89 12.35 -6.94
C ASP A 47 -10.10 10.84 -6.84
N TRP A 48 -11.35 10.38 -6.91
CA TRP A 48 -11.71 8.96 -6.93
C TRP A 48 -11.07 8.21 -8.10
N MET A 49 -10.80 8.88 -9.23
CA MET A 49 -10.08 8.30 -10.36
C MET A 49 -8.65 7.88 -10.00
N GLU A 50 -7.95 8.69 -9.20
CA GLU A 50 -6.61 8.33 -8.73
C GLU A 50 -6.66 7.14 -7.77
N ALA A 51 -7.67 7.08 -6.88
CA ALA A 51 -7.86 5.94 -6.00
C ALA A 51 -8.15 4.64 -6.76
N TYR A 52 -8.93 4.73 -7.85
CA TYR A 52 -9.17 3.60 -8.72
C TYR A 52 -7.88 3.08 -9.39
N GLU A 53 -7.09 3.99 -9.97
CA GLU A 53 -5.80 3.64 -10.58
C GLU A 53 -4.81 3.07 -9.56
N PHE A 54 -4.82 3.59 -8.32
CA PHE A 54 -4.04 3.05 -7.21
C PHE A 54 -4.41 1.59 -6.94
N ILE A 55 -5.70 1.30 -6.69
CA ILE A 55 -6.18 -0.05 -6.37
C ILE A 55 -5.88 -1.05 -7.48
N LYS A 56 -6.00 -0.63 -8.74
CA LYS A 56 -5.69 -1.47 -9.89
C LYS A 56 -4.23 -1.90 -9.95
N LYS A 57 -3.31 -1.07 -9.45
CA LYS A 57 -1.87 -1.38 -9.37
C LYS A 57 -1.49 -2.15 -8.12
N VAL A 58 -2.25 -2.01 -7.03
CA VAL A 58 -2.01 -2.75 -5.78
C VAL A 58 -2.29 -4.24 -6.01
N PRO A 59 -1.29 -5.13 -5.78
CA PRO A 59 -1.55 -6.56 -5.79
C PRO A 59 -2.57 -6.95 -4.71
N ALA A 60 -3.55 -7.77 -5.07
CA ALA A 60 -4.63 -8.16 -4.16
C ALA A 60 -4.13 -8.73 -2.82
N TRP A 61 -3.04 -9.52 -2.83
CA TRP A 61 -2.47 -10.11 -1.62
C TRP A 61 -2.00 -9.07 -0.58
N ILE A 62 -1.61 -7.86 -1.00
CA ILE A 62 -1.26 -6.76 -0.09
C ILE A 62 -2.52 -6.29 0.66
N MET A 63 -3.64 -6.13 -0.04
CA MET A 63 -4.91 -5.70 0.56
C MET A 63 -5.48 -6.70 1.56
N TRP A 64 -5.21 -7.99 1.37
CA TRP A 64 -5.64 -9.07 2.26
C TRP A 64 -4.66 -9.36 3.40
N THR A 65 -3.43 -8.84 3.33
CA THR A 65 -2.44 -9.00 4.40
C THR A 65 -2.80 -8.10 5.58
N PRO A 66 -3.02 -8.63 6.80
CA PRO A 66 -3.26 -7.81 7.97
C PRO A 66 -2.13 -6.80 8.20
N SER A 67 -2.47 -5.54 8.45
CA SER A 67 -1.49 -4.46 8.66
C SER A 67 -0.46 -4.76 9.76
N LEU A 68 -0.83 -5.50 10.80
CA LEU A 68 0.09 -5.94 11.85
C LEU A 68 1.15 -6.94 11.35
N ILE A 69 0.78 -7.82 10.42
CA ILE A 69 1.73 -8.72 9.77
C ILE A 69 2.66 -7.90 8.87
N TRP A 70 2.11 -6.95 8.11
CA TRP A 70 2.90 -6.05 7.27
C TRP A 70 3.93 -5.25 8.09
N LYS A 71 3.52 -4.72 9.24
CA LYS A 71 4.40 -4.00 10.17
C LYS A 71 5.57 -4.86 10.61
N LYS A 72 5.31 -6.09 11.06
CA LYS A 72 6.35 -7.01 11.51
C LYS A 72 7.36 -7.33 10.40
N GLU A 73 6.87 -7.41 9.17
CA GLU A 73 7.68 -7.65 7.98
C GLU A 73 8.57 -6.44 7.67
N LEU A 74 8.03 -5.22 7.78
CA LEU A 74 8.81 -3.98 7.65
C LEU A 74 9.85 -3.83 8.77
N GLU A 75 9.50 -4.17 10.02
CA GLU A 75 10.43 -4.15 11.16
C GLU A 75 11.58 -5.16 10.97
N ARG A 76 11.27 -6.36 10.47
CA ARG A 76 12.28 -7.36 10.06
C ARG A 76 13.18 -6.84 8.94
N CYS A 77 12.64 -6.00 8.06
CA CYS A 77 13.39 -5.45 6.94
C CYS A 77 14.24 -4.23 7.30
N ASN A 78 13.83 -3.40 8.25
CA ASN A 78 14.62 -2.26 8.73
C ASN A 78 15.94 -2.68 9.42
N THR A 79 16.02 -3.93 9.88
CA THR A 79 17.24 -4.51 10.47
C THR A 79 18.19 -5.11 9.43
N THR A 80 17.81 -5.17 8.15
CA THR A 80 18.58 -5.83 7.08
C THR A 80 18.88 -4.87 5.93
N LYS A 81 20.14 -4.77 5.50
CA LYS A 81 20.66 -3.70 4.61
C LYS A 81 20.27 -3.77 3.12
N GLU A 82 19.51 -4.77 2.67
CA GLU A 82 19.20 -4.96 1.24
C GLU A 82 17.70 -4.85 0.95
N THR A 83 17.26 -3.64 0.60
CA THR A 83 15.87 -3.35 0.18
C THR A 83 15.79 -3.24 -1.33
N LYS A 84 15.04 -4.13 -1.98
CA LYS A 84 14.70 -4.01 -3.40
C LYS A 84 13.44 -3.14 -3.53
N VAL A 85 13.57 -2.01 -4.22
CA VAL A 85 12.43 -1.14 -4.50
C VAL A 85 11.70 -1.70 -5.72
N VAL A 86 10.43 -2.05 -5.53
CA VAL A 86 9.52 -2.47 -6.59
C VAL A 86 8.60 -1.27 -6.88
N LYS A 87 8.80 -0.63 -8.02
CA LYS A 87 7.92 0.43 -8.52
C LYS A 87 6.86 -0.19 -9.44
N ILE A 88 5.58 0.01 -9.12
CA ILE A 88 4.41 -0.48 -9.88
C ILE A 88 3.60 0.71 -10.41
#